data_AF-A0A1A6HIT8-F1
#
_entry.id   AF-A0A1A6HIT8-F1
#
_cell.length_a   1.000
_cell.length_b   1.000
_cell.length_c   1.000
_cell.angle_alpha   90.00
_cell.angle_beta   90.00
_cell.angle_gamma   90.00
#
_symmetry.space_group_name_H-M   'P 1'
#
loop_
_entity.id
_entity.type
_entity.pdbx_description
1 polymer ?
#
loop_
_entity_poly.entity_id
_entity_poly.type
_entity_poly.pdbx_seq_one_letter_code
_entity_poly.pdbx_strand_id
1 'polypeptide(L)'
;MQVQDTLDFLAVPGSDHLREKDGLWAVLVWLSIIAARKQSVEEIVRDHWAKYGRHYYCRFDYEGLEPKATYYIMRDLEALVTDKSFIGQQFAVGSHIYSVAKTDSFEYVDPVDGTVTKKQVLAGESQKPGG
;
A
#
# COMPACT_ATOMS: atom_id res chain seq x y z
N MET A 1 18.33 -8.63 -3.13
CA MET A 1 17.78 -7.42 -2.50
C MET A 1 17.75 -6.32 -3.55
N GLN A 2 16.68 -6.28 -4.35
CA GLN A 2 16.47 -5.19 -5.30
C GLN A 2 15.45 -4.26 -4.66
N VAL A 3 15.87 -3.03 -4.38
CA VAL A 3 14.97 -1.95 -4.01
C VAL A 3 14.37 -1.46 -5.32
N GLN A 4 13.17 -1.94 -5.65
CA GLN A 4 12.43 -1.45 -6.81
C GLN A 4 11.73 -0.15 -6.40
N ASP A 5 12.51 0.93 -6.31
CA ASP A 5 11.96 2.24 -6.00
C ASP A 5 11.11 2.74 -7.18
N THR A 6 9.91 3.24 -6.85
CA THR A 6 9.09 4.21 -7.60
C THR A 6 8.15 3.80 -8.74
N LEU A 7 8.06 2.55 -9.22
CA LEU A 7 7.16 2.23 -10.36
C LEU A 7 5.84 1.54 -10.02
N ASP A 8 5.66 1.01 -8.81
CA ASP A 8 4.43 0.28 -8.46
C ASP A 8 3.24 1.18 -8.08
N PHE A 9 3.44 2.51 -8.01
CA PHE A 9 2.36 3.47 -7.71
C PHE A 9 1.43 3.80 -8.87
N LEU A 10 1.69 3.26 -10.08
CA LEU A 10 0.97 3.64 -11.31
C LEU A 10 0.14 2.51 -11.93
N ALA A 11 -0.24 1.49 -11.17
CA ALA A 11 -1.43 0.72 -11.52
C ALA A 11 -2.66 1.59 -11.23
N VAL A 12 -2.96 2.53 -12.12
CA VAL A 12 -4.18 3.34 -12.03
C VAL A 12 -5.36 2.35 -12.02
N PRO A 13 -6.31 2.42 -11.05
CA PRO A 13 -7.58 1.73 -11.22
C PRO A 13 -8.16 2.23 -12.53
N GLY A 14 -8.32 1.31 -13.50
CA GLY A 14 -8.74 1.66 -14.85
C GLY A 14 -9.92 2.61 -14.78
N SER A 15 -9.82 3.76 -15.45
CA SER A 15 -11.02 4.58 -15.63
C SER A 15 -12.08 3.72 -16.35
N ASP A 16 -13.36 4.04 -16.19
CA ASP A 16 -14.47 3.20 -16.72
C ASP A 16 -14.44 2.95 -18.25
N HIS A 17 -13.49 3.55 -18.98
CA HIS A 17 -13.26 3.33 -20.41
C HIS A 17 -12.92 1.88 -20.77
N LEU A 18 -12.21 1.15 -19.90
CA LEU A 18 -11.93 -0.28 -20.01
C LEU A 18 -11.90 -0.87 -18.61
N ARG A 19 -12.54 -2.02 -18.41
CA ARG A 19 -12.51 -2.77 -17.13
C ARG A 19 -11.20 -3.54 -16.92
N GLU A 20 -10.11 -3.07 -17.53
CA GLU A 20 -8.78 -3.65 -17.48
C GLU A 20 -7.74 -2.57 -17.18
N LYS A 21 -6.56 -2.98 -16.71
CA LYS A 21 -5.44 -2.06 -16.49
C LYS A 21 -4.85 -1.67 -17.85
N ASP A 22 -4.94 -0.40 -18.22
CA ASP A 22 -4.37 0.14 -19.45
C ASP A 22 -3.13 1.02 -19.15
N GLY A 23 -1.96 0.47 -19.44
CA GLY A 23 -0.69 1.19 -19.27
C GLY A 23 -0.47 2.31 -20.29
N LEU A 24 -1.01 2.19 -21.50
CA LEU A 24 -0.89 3.23 -22.51
C LEU A 24 -1.78 4.42 -22.16
N TRP A 25 -3.00 4.15 -21.66
CA TRP A 25 -3.87 5.19 -21.14
C TRP A 25 -3.19 5.98 -20.00
N ALA A 26 -2.52 5.29 -19.07
CA ALA A 26 -1.78 5.97 -18.00
C ALA A 26 -0.67 6.89 -18.55
N VAL A 27 0.04 6.46 -19.59
CA VAL A 27 1.05 7.30 -20.27
C VAL A 27 0.40 8.53 -20.91
N LEU A 28 -0.72 8.37 -21.62
CA LEU A 28 -1.42 9.49 -22.26
C LEU A 28 -1.97 10.49 -21.25
N VAL A 29 -2.44 10.03 -20.09
CA VAL A 29 -2.85 10.88 -18.97
C VAL A 29 -1.65 11.69 -18.47
N TRP A 30 -0.50 11.06 -18.24
CA TRP A 30 0.71 11.76 -17.84
C TRP A 30 1.17 12.79 -18.85
N LEU A 31 1.18 12.45 -20.15
CA LEU A 31 1.50 13.40 -21.22
C LEU A 31 0.54 14.59 -21.23
N SER A 32 -0.75 14.36 -20.98
CA SER A 32 -1.76 15.41 -20.88
C SER A 32 -1.52 16.34 -19.69
N ILE A 33 -1.18 15.78 -18.52
CA ILE A 33 -0.85 16.55 -17.32
C ILE A 33 0.41 17.39 -17.54
N ILE A 34 1.46 16.79 -18.11
CA ILE A 34 2.72 17.48 -18.42
C ILE A 34 2.47 18.61 -19.42
N ALA A 35 1.68 18.38 -20.48
CA ALA A 35 1.34 19.39 -21.47
C ALA A 35 0.55 20.56 -20.86
N ALA A 36 -0.38 20.28 -19.95
CA ALA A 36 -1.18 21.29 -19.27
C ALA A 36 -0.37 22.11 -18.24
N ARG A 37 0.48 21.44 -17.45
CA ARG A 37 1.28 22.08 -16.38
C ARG A 37 2.58 22.70 -16.86
N LYS A 38 3.12 22.24 -18.00
CA LYS A 38 4.43 22.66 -18.56
C LYS A 38 5.58 22.55 -17.55
N GLN A 39 5.51 21.54 -16.70
CA GLN A 39 6.50 21.22 -15.66
C GLN A 39 7.06 19.82 -15.92
N SER A 40 8.26 19.55 -15.41
CA SER A 40 8.81 18.19 -15.39
C SER A 40 8.01 17.27 -14.45
N VAL A 41 8.14 15.96 -14.65
CA VAL A 41 7.51 14.96 -13.78
C VAL A 41 7.96 15.12 -12.33
N GLU A 42 9.25 15.39 -12.10
CA GLU A 42 9.79 15.59 -10.75
C GLU A 42 9.14 16.77 -10.05
N GLU A 43 9.03 17.92 -10.72
CA GLU A 43 8.37 19.11 -10.16
C GLU A 43 6.90 18.84 -9.83
N ILE A 44 6.18 18.18 -10.73
CA ILE A 44 4.77 17.81 -10.53
C ILE A 44 4.60 16.93 -9.29
N VAL A 45 5.47 15.93 -9.10
CA VAL A 45 5.43 15.02 -7.97
C VAL A 45 5.86 15.70 -6.67
N ARG A 46 6.89 16.54 -6.69
CA ARG A 46 7.32 17.30 -5.51
C ARG A 46 6.26 18.31 -5.07
N ASP A 47 5.62 19.01 -6.01
CA ASP A 47 4.50 19.89 -5.72
C ASP A 47 3.34 19.11 -5.08
N HIS A 48 3.06 17.90 -5.59
CA HIS A 48 2.03 17.03 -5.02
C HIS A 48 2.38 16.61 -3.58
N TRP A 49 3.63 16.21 -3.32
CA TRP A 49 4.09 15.87 -1.97
C TRP A 49 4.08 17.07 -1.03
N ALA A 50 4.42 18.26 -1.51
CA ALA A 50 4.36 19.49 -0.71
C ALA A 50 2.92 19.82 -0.31
N LYS A 51 1.95 19.54 -1.18
CA LYS A 51 0.53 19.84 -0.94
C LYS A 51 -0.20 18.79 -0.09
N TYR A 52 0.07 17.50 -0.31
CA TYR A 52 -0.69 16.40 0.31
C TYR A 52 0.12 15.53 1.28
N GLY A 53 1.43 15.80 1.41
CA GLY A 53 2.35 14.93 2.12
C GLY A 53 2.90 13.82 1.23
N ARG A 54 3.99 13.18 1.70
CA ARG A 54 4.64 12.07 0.99
C ARG A 54 4.34 10.75 1.69
N HIS A 55 3.67 9.85 0.99
CA HIS A 55 3.54 8.46 1.40
C HIS A 55 4.75 7.66 0.89
N TYR A 56 5.58 7.18 1.81
CA TYR A 56 6.70 6.29 1.48
C TYR A 56 6.20 4.86 1.39
N TYR A 57 6.62 4.13 0.36
CA TYR A 57 6.18 2.76 0.09
C TYR A 57 7.30 1.95 -0.53
N CYS A 58 7.39 0.69 -0.13
CA CYS A 58 8.25 -0.32 -0.71
C CYS A 58 7.54 -1.68 -0.61
N ARG A 59 7.85 -2.60 -1.53
CA ARG A 59 7.31 -3.97 -1.51
C ARG A 59 8.47 -4.96 -1.41
N PHE A 60 8.34 -5.94 -0.52
CA PHE A 60 9.28 -7.04 -0.36
C PHE A 60 8.64 -8.33 -0.88
N ASP A 61 9.19 -8.87 -1.97
CA ASP A 61 8.74 -10.13 -2.55
C ASP A 61 9.67 -11.27 -2.07
N TYR A 62 9.11 -12.22 -1.32
CA TYR A 62 9.83 -13.41 -0.84
C TYR A 62 9.47 -14.62 -1.71
N GLU A 63 10.38 -14.99 -2.61
CA GLU A 63 10.17 -16.08 -3.57
C GLU A 63 10.85 -17.39 -3.13
N GLY A 64 10.33 -18.52 -3.60
CA GLY A 64 10.92 -19.84 -3.38
C GLY A 64 10.79 -20.39 -1.95
N LEU A 65 9.82 -19.89 -1.17
CA LEU A 65 9.58 -20.34 0.20
C LEU A 65 8.86 -21.70 0.25
N GLU A 66 9.13 -22.49 1.30
CA GLU A 66 8.41 -23.73 1.57
C GLU A 66 6.93 -23.41 1.94
N PRO A 67 5.93 -23.97 1.21
CA PRO A 67 4.52 -23.63 1.43
C PRO A 67 4.04 -23.86 2.87
N LYS A 68 4.52 -24.93 3.51
CA LYS A 68 4.14 -25.28 4.88
C LYS A 68 4.68 -24.26 5.89
N ALA A 69 5.93 -23.83 5.75
CA ALA A 69 6.50 -22.81 6.62
C ALA A 69 5.76 -21.46 6.45
N THR A 70 5.49 -21.05 5.21
CA THR A 70 4.76 -19.82 4.90
C THR A 70 3.36 -19.82 5.50
N TYR A 71 2.65 -20.96 5.45
CA TYR A 71 1.33 -21.09 6.08
C TYR A 71 1.37 -20.82 7.58
N TYR A 72 2.32 -21.41 8.31
CA TYR A 72 2.43 -21.20 9.76
C TYR A 72 2.83 -19.76 10.10
N ILE A 73 3.76 -19.17 9.35
CA ILE A 73 4.15 -17.75 9.53
C ILE A 73 2.92 -16.84 9.40
N MET A 74 2.13 -17.00 8.32
CA MET A 74 0.95 -16.17 8.10
C MET A 74 -0.13 -16.39 9.16
N ARG A 75 -0.35 -17.64 9.59
CA ARG A 75 -1.31 -17.97 10.64
C ARG A 75 -0.92 -17.34 11.99
N ASP A 76 0.35 -17.46 12.37
CA ASP A 76 0.83 -16.97 13.65
C ASP A 76 0.86 -15.43 13.66
N LEU A 77 1.17 -14.81 12.52
CA LEU A 77 1.07 -13.37 12.33
C LEU A 77 -0.38 -12.89 12.39
N GLU A 78 -1.32 -13.58 11.75
CA GLU A 78 -2.76 -13.27 11.83
C GLU A 78 -3.24 -13.32 13.29
N ALA A 79 -2.85 -14.36 14.03
CA ALA A 79 -3.20 -14.50 15.45
C ALA A 79 -2.63 -13.36 16.31
N LEU A 80 -1.38 -12.95 16.05
CA LEU A 80 -0.74 -11.85 16.78
C LEU A 80 -1.42 -10.49 16.49
N VAL A 81 -1.68 -10.21 15.22
CA VAL A 81 -2.21 -8.92 14.74
C VAL A 81 -3.69 -8.74 15.11
N THR A 82 -4.45 -9.83 15.18
CA THR A 82 -5.87 -9.81 15.58
C THR A 82 -6.08 -9.83 17.10
N ASP A 83 -5.00 -10.02 17.88
CA ASP A 83 -5.08 -9.94 19.33
C ASP A 83 -5.37 -8.50 19.79
N LYS A 84 -6.34 -8.34 20.70
CA LYS A 84 -6.76 -7.02 21.20
C LYS A 84 -5.64 -6.27 21.92
N SER A 85 -4.69 -6.99 22.51
CA SER A 85 -3.53 -6.41 23.19
C SER A 85 -2.46 -5.91 22.23
N PHE A 86 -2.60 -6.18 20.93
CA PHE A 86 -1.67 -5.70 19.91
C PHE A 86 -1.89 -4.22 19.55
N ILE A 87 -3.14 -3.75 19.65
CA ILE A 87 -3.46 -2.33 19.49
C ILE A 87 -2.81 -1.54 20.64
N GLY A 88 -2.09 -0.47 20.30
CA GLY A 88 -1.34 0.35 21.24
C GLY A 88 0.06 -0.20 21.59
N GLN A 89 0.46 -1.35 21.05
CA GLN A 89 1.86 -1.79 21.16
C GLN A 89 2.78 -0.80 20.44
N GLN A 90 3.97 -0.63 21.00
CA GLN A 90 4.98 0.30 20.50
C GLN A 90 6.21 -0.46 20.04
N PHE A 91 6.63 -0.18 18.82
CA PHE A 91 7.82 -0.75 18.21
C PHE A 91 8.84 0.36 17.98
N ALA A 92 10.01 0.25 18.61
CA ALA A 92 11.11 1.21 18.44
C ALA A 92 12.14 0.67 17.45
N VAL A 93 12.46 1.46 16.42
CA VAL A 93 13.52 1.17 15.45
C VAL A 93 14.42 2.40 15.34
N GLY A 94 15.63 2.30 15.87
CA GLY A 94 16.52 3.46 16.02
C GLY A 94 15.89 4.53 16.90
N SER A 95 15.77 5.75 16.40
CA SER A 95 15.13 6.88 17.10
C SER A 95 13.62 7.00 16.86
N HIS A 96 13.02 6.10 16.07
CA HIS A 96 11.61 6.18 15.71
C HIS A 96 10.80 5.18 16.52
N ILE A 97 9.67 5.64 17.05
CA ILE A 97 8.69 4.80 17.76
C ILE A 97 7.43 4.75 16.89
N TYR A 98 6.95 3.53 16.62
CA TYR A 98 5.73 3.27 15.88
C TYR A 98 4.71 2.68 16.83
N SER A 99 3.57 3.36 16.99
CA SER A 99 2.46 2.86 17.80
C SER A 99 1.41 2.26 16.89
N VAL A 100 0.99 1.02 17.18
CA VAL A 100 -0.08 0.35 16.44
C VAL A 100 -1.40 1.05 16.73
N ALA A 101 -1.96 1.73 15.73
CA ALA A 101 -3.24 2.44 15.86
C ALA A 101 -4.42 1.50 15.60
N LYS A 102 -4.31 0.67 14.57
CA LYS A 102 -5.35 -0.28 14.16
C LYS A 102 -4.75 -1.50 13.50
N THR A 103 -5.40 -2.64 13.70
CA THR A 103 -5.11 -3.89 13.00
C THR A 103 -6.40 -4.55 12.53
N ASP A 104 -6.38 -5.09 11.32
CA ASP A 104 -7.46 -5.93 10.79
C ASP A 104 -6.96 -6.97 9.78
N SER A 105 -7.77 -8.01 9.61
CA SER A 105 -7.69 -8.91 8.45
C SER A 105 -8.62 -8.34 7.40
N PHE A 106 -8.08 -7.87 6.29
CA PHE A 106 -8.87 -7.12 5.29
C PHE A 106 -9.93 -8.04 4.68
N GLU A 107 -11.19 -7.62 4.81
CA GLU A 107 -12.35 -8.22 4.17
C GLU A 107 -13.00 -7.19 3.26
N TYR A 108 -13.29 -7.57 2.02
CA TYR A 108 -14.02 -6.74 1.07
C TYR A 108 -15.40 -7.35 0.82
N VAL A 109 -16.44 -6.54 0.99
CA VAL A 109 -17.82 -6.88 0.62
C VAL A 109 -18.14 -6.14 -0.66
N ASP A 110 -18.36 -6.88 -1.74
CA ASP A 110 -18.72 -6.29 -3.01
C ASP A 110 -20.13 -5.66 -2.93
N PRO A 111 -20.29 -4.36 -3.23
CA PRO A 111 -21.57 -3.68 -3.09
C PRO A 111 -22.56 -3.99 -4.23
N VAL A 112 -22.14 -4.68 -5.28
CA VAL A 112 -22.95 -5.02 -6.46
C VAL A 112 -23.60 -6.39 -6.30
N ASP A 113 -22.84 -7.39 -5.87
CA ASP A 113 -23.33 -8.77 -5.73
C ASP A 113 -23.34 -9.31 -4.30
N GLY A 114 -22.83 -8.54 -3.33
CA GLY A 114 -22.79 -8.91 -1.91
C GLY A 114 -21.76 -9.99 -1.57
N THR A 115 -20.88 -10.34 -2.52
CA THR A 115 -19.84 -11.35 -2.27
C THR A 115 -18.84 -10.84 -1.24
N VAL A 116 -18.49 -11.71 -0.28
CA VAL A 116 -17.53 -11.40 0.77
C VAL A 116 -16.22 -12.10 0.46
N THR A 117 -15.18 -11.32 0.18
CA THR A 117 -13.83 -11.83 -0.04
C THR A 117 -13.01 -11.60 1.23
N LYS A 118 -12.68 -12.70 1.92
CA LYS A 118 -11.94 -12.70 3.18
C LYS A 118 -10.45 -12.98 2.98
N LYS A 119 -9.62 -12.61 3.96
CA LYS A 119 -8.19 -12.94 4.03
C LYS A 119 -7.36 -12.42 2.85
N GLN A 120 -7.68 -11.24 2.36
CA GLN A 120 -6.98 -10.67 1.22
C GLN A 120 -5.58 -10.15 1.62
N VAL A 121 -5.47 -9.47 2.77
CA VAL A 121 -4.23 -8.86 3.28
C VAL A 121 -4.32 -8.68 4.81
N LEU A 122 -3.21 -8.85 5.54
CA LEU A 122 -3.09 -8.39 6.93
C LEU A 122 -2.62 -6.94 6.93
N ALA A 123 -3.42 -6.02 7.49
CA ALA A 123 -3.11 -4.59 7.49
C ALA A 123 -2.90 -4.08 8.93
N GLY A 124 -1.84 -3.30 9.10
CA GLY A 124 -1.54 -2.59 10.34
C GLY A 124 -1.28 -1.12 10.03
N GLU A 125 -2.01 -0.23 10.69
CA GLU A 125 -1.78 1.21 10.60
C GLU A 125 -0.99 1.67 11.83
N SER A 126 0.12 2.37 11.60
CA SER A 126 0.94 2.93 12.66
C SER A 126 0.97 4.45 12.56
N GLN A 127 0.68 5.12 13.68
CA GLN A 127 0.77 6.56 13.74
C GLN A 127 2.19 6.96 14.16
N LYS A 128 2.82 7.88 13.41
CA LYS A 128 4.06 8.52 13.85
C LYS A 128 3.74 9.45 15.03
N PRO A 129 4.52 9.45 16.12
CA PRO A 129 4.38 10.46 17.16
C PRO A 129 4.58 11.84 16.52
N GLY A 130 3.62 12.74 16.76
CA GLY A 130 3.65 14.11 16.24
C GLY A 130 4.90 14.85 16.73
N GLY A 131 5.55 15.56 15.81
CA GLY A 131 6.54 16.59 16.12
C GLY A 131 5.88 17.96 16.23
#